data_AF-A0A7T5RQB7-F1
#
_entry.id   AF-A0A7T5RQB7-F1
#
_cell.length_a   1.000
_cell.length_b   1.000
_cell.length_c   1.000
_cell.angle_alpha   90.00
_cell.angle_beta   90.00
_cell.angle_gamma   90.00
#
_symmetry.space_group_name_H-M   'P 1'
#
loop_
_entity.id
_entity.type
_entity.pdbx_description
1 polymer ?
#
loop_
_entity_poly.entity_id
_entity_poly.type
_entity_poly.pdbx_seq_one_letter_code
_entity_poly.pdbx_strand_id
1 'polypeptide(L)' 'MPEVEVDIRPLKEFVATKCRPDSVLRRVILSEPDLVSITDLAAKLGTWLSILREEVDG' A
#
# COMPACT_ATOMS: atom_id res chain seq x y z
N MET A 1 3.10 -20.88 -13.12
CA MET A 1 3.48 -20.95 -11.69
C MET A 1 2.22 -20.63 -10.89
N PRO A 2 1.93 -21.31 -9.77
CA PRO A 2 0.81 -20.92 -8.93
C PRO A 2 1.00 -19.47 -8.46
N GLU A 3 -0.10 -18.72 -8.44
CA GLU A 3 -0.10 -17.33 -7.97
C GLU A 3 0.15 -17.32 -6.46
N VAL A 4 1.19 -16.61 -6.03
CA VAL A 4 1.53 -16.49 -4.60
C VAL A 4 0.79 -15.28 -4.06
N GLU A 5 -0.02 -15.50 -3.02
CA GLU A 5 -0.69 -14.41 -2.30
C GLU A 5 0.18 -13.93 -1.12
N VAL A 6 0.10 -12.63 -0.86
CA VAL A 6 0.79 -11.94 0.22
C VAL A 6 -0.25 -11.27 1.11
N ASP A 7 -0.16 -11.52 2.40
CA ASP A 7 -0.94 -10.81 3.41
C ASP A 7 -0.37 -9.42 3.66
N ILE A 8 -1.14 -8.39 3.33
CA ILE A 8 -0.76 -6.98 3.49
C ILE A 8 -1.41 -6.30 4.70
N ARG A 9 -2.10 -7.04 5.58
CA ARG A 9 -2.63 -6.46 6.84
C ARG A 9 -1.55 -5.76 7.68
N PRO A 10 -0.31 -6.27 7.81
CA PRO A 10 0.74 -5.54 8.51
C PRO A 10 1.08 -4.18 7.87
N LEU A 11 1.03 -4.10 6.54
CA LEU A 11 1.24 -2.83 5.82
C LEU A 11 0.07 -1.87 6.05
N LYS A 12 -1.17 -2.37 6.04
CA LYS A 12 -2.37 -1.58 6.36
C LYS A 12 -2.30 -0.99 7.76
N GLU A 13 -1.93 -1.79 8.76
CA GLU A 13 -1.71 -1.34 10.13
C GLU A 13 -0.61 -0.27 10.21
N PHE A 14 0.49 -0.48 9.47
CA PHE A 14 1.58 0.49 9.40
C PHE A 14 1.09 1.84 8.85
N VAL A 15 0.39 1.88 7.72
CA VAL A 15 -0.08 3.16 7.16
C VAL A 15 -1.21 3.78 7.97
N ALA A 16 -2.06 2.98 8.62
CA ALA A 16 -3.09 3.50 9.51
C ALA A 16 -2.49 4.23 10.72
N THR A 17 -1.33 3.78 11.20
CA THR A 17 -0.66 4.31 12.39
C THR A 17 0.39 5.38 12.09
N LYS A 18 1.00 5.35 10.91
CA LYS A 18 2.12 6.25 10.55
C LYS A 18 1.73 7.37 9.59
N CYS A 19 0.77 7.17 8.72
CA CYS A 19 0.34 8.20 7.78
C CYS A 19 -0.71 9.12 8.42
N ARG A 20 -0.68 10.41 8.05
CA ARG A 20 -1.68 11.40 8.48
C ARG A 20 -3.10 10.94 8.08
N PRO A 21 -4.16 11.32 8.80
CA PRO A 21 -5.53 10.91 8.47
C PRO A 21 -6.01 11.26 7.06
N ASP A 22 -5.48 12.34 6.48
CA ASP A 22 -5.80 12.85 5.14
C ASP A 22 -4.90 12.29 4.03
N SER A 23 -3.85 11.53 4.38
CA SER A 23 -2.92 10.89 3.44
C SER A 23 -3.67 10.08 2.37
N VAL A 24 -3.34 10.38 1.12
CA VAL A 24 -3.76 9.64 -0.06
C VAL A 24 -3.18 8.23 -0.02
N LEU A 25 -1.89 8.08 0.37
CA LEU A 25 -1.25 6.78 0.50
C LEU A 25 -2.01 5.87 1.47
N ARG A 26 -2.35 6.40 2.65
CA ARG A 26 -3.14 5.70 3.65
C ARG A 26 -4.47 5.22 3.07
N ARG A 27 -5.20 6.11 2.39
CA ARG A 27 -6.51 5.81 1.81
C ARG A 27 -6.43 4.70 0.77
N VAL A 28 -5.43 4.78 -0.12
CA VAL A 28 -5.19 3.78 -1.17
C VAL A 28 -4.90 2.42 -0.55
N ILE A 29 -3.89 2.31 0.31
CA ILE A 29 -3.48 1.02 0.89
C ILE A 29 -4.59 0.41 1.75
N LEU A 30 -5.36 1.21 2.51
CA LEU A 30 -6.47 0.69 3.30
C LEU A 30 -7.65 0.20 2.45
N SER A 31 -7.79 0.64 1.20
CA SER A 31 -8.84 0.21 0.28
C SER A 31 -8.55 -1.11 -0.45
N GLU A 32 -7.29 -1.58 -0.41
CA GLU A 32 -6.88 -2.82 -1.05
C GLU A 32 -7.47 -4.06 -0.34
N PRO A 33 -7.54 -5.24 -0.98
CA PRO A 33 -7.80 -6.50 -0.29
C PRO A 33 -6.72 -6.83 0.76
N ASP A 34 -7.03 -7.69 1.74
CA ASP A 34 -6.03 -8.14 2.74
C ASP A 34 -4.99 -9.10 2.16
N LEU A 35 -5.40 -9.92 1.19
CA LEU A 35 -4.54 -10.81 0.43
C LEU A 35 -4.44 -10.28 -1.00
N VAL A 36 -3.22 -10.10 -1.49
CA VAL A 36 -2.95 -9.66 -2.87
C VAL A 36 -1.94 -10.57 -3.52
N SER A 37 -2.05 -10.78 -4.83
CA SER A 37 -1.02 -11.55 -5.53
C SER A 37 0.32 -10.82 -5.50
N ILE A 38 1.41 -11.58 -5.51
CA ILE A 38 2.77 -11.03 -5.51
C ILE A 38 3.02 -10.15 -6.74
N THR A 39 2.41 -10.48 -7.88
CA THR A 39 2.50 -9.71 -9.11
C THR A 39 1.76 -8.39 -9.00
N ASP A 40 0.56 -8.39 -8.40
CA ASP A 40 -0.20 -7.15 -8.16
C ASP A 40 0.50 -6.27 -7.13
N LEU A 41 1.05 -6.87 -6.06
CA LEU A 41 1.82 -6.14 -5.06
C LEU A 41 3.04 -5.45 -5.69
N ALA A 42 3.80 -6.16 -6.53
CA ALA A 42 4.93 -5.59 -7.24
C ALA A 42 4.53 -4.43 -8.17
N ALA A 43 3.42 -4.57 -8.88
CA ALA A 43 2.91 -3.51 -9.75
C ALA A 43 2.47 -2.27 -8.97
N LYS A 44 1.78 -2.47 -7.84
CA LYS A 44 1.24 -1.38 -6.99
C LYS A 44 2.32 -0.63 -6.21
N LEU A 45 3.40 -1.31 -5.83
CA LEU A 45 4.51 -0.71 -5.07
C LEU A 45 5.06 0.57 -5.72
N GLY A 46 5.21 0.59 -7.04
CA GLY A 46 5.67 1.78 -7.76
C GLY A 46 4.75 2.98 -7.58
N THR A 47 3.43 2.75 -7.67
CA THR A 47 2.41 3.77 -7.44
C THR A 47 2.41 4.25 -5.99
N TRP A 48 2.45 3.33 -5.02
CA TRP A 48 2.46 3.67 -3.60
C TRP A 48 3.68 4.50 -3.20
N LEU A 49 4.87 4.15 -3.70
CA LEU A 49 6.10 4.92 -3.46
C LEU A 49 6.04 6.31 -4.11
N SER A 50 5.40 6.43 -5.27
CA SER A 50 5.22 7.73 -5.93
C SER A 50 4.31 8.65 -5.12
N ILE A 51 3.20 8.13 -4.59
CA ILE A 51 2.31 8.88 -3.68
C ILE A 51 3.05 9.29 -2.42
N LEU A 52 3.81 8.35 -1.81
CA LEU A 52 4.58 8.65 -0.61
C LEU A 52 5.58 9.79 -0.83
N ARG A 53 6.27 9.79 -1.99
CA ARG A 53 7.22 10.86 -2.34
C ARG A 53 6.52 12.21 -2.44
N GLU A 54 5.38 12.27 -3.12
CA GLU A 54 4.59 13.51 -3.26
C GLU A 54 4.10 14.04 -1.90
N GLU A 55 3.73 13.17 -0.96
CA GLU A 55 3.32 13.57 0.40
C GLU A 55 4.48 14.01 1.30
N VAL A 56 5.71 13.64 0.98
CA VAL A 56 6.92 14.02 1.73
C VAL A 56 7.55 15.30 1.18
N ASP A 57 7.53 15.47 -0.15
CA ASP A 57 8.12 16.63 -0.84
C ASP A 57 7.18 17.85 -0.85
N GLY A 58 5.87 17.66 -0.60
CA GLY A 58 4.84 18.72 -0.54
C GLY A 58 4.53 19.22 0.86
#